data_AF-A0AAU3MUB7-F1
#
_entry.id   AF-A0AAU3MUB7-F1
#
_cell.length_a   1.000
_cell.length_b   1.000
_cell.length_c   1.000
_cell.angle_alpha   90.00
_cell.angle_beta   90.00
_cell.angle_gamma   90.00
#
_symmetry.space_group_name_H-M   'P 1'
#
loop_
_entity.id
_entity.type
_entity.pdbx_description
1 polymer ?
#
loop_
_entity_poly.entity_id
_entity_poly.type
_entity_poly.pdbx_seq_one_letter_code
_entity_poly.pdbx_strand_id
1 'polypeptide(L)'
;MLTSTSSGARPSTGSPGQESVIESLVQANRAYADVFRDPGMDARPVLGVAVVACMDARLDLHAALGLELGDCHTIRNAGGVVTDDTIRSLTISQRALNTRSVVLIHHTGCGLQTLTEEFRYDLEREVGQRPAWAVESFRDADQDVRQSMRRVRTSPFLPHTDDVRGFVFDVASGLLREIPDLG
;
A
#
# COMPACT_ATOMS: atom_id res chain seq x y z
N MET A 1 32.59 8.92 -0.50
CA MET A 1 32.19 10.11 -1.28
C MET A 1 30.70 10.28 -1.08
N LEU A 2 30.30 11.35 -0.39
CA LEU A 2 28.91 11.64 -0.02
C LEU A 2 28.18 12.17 -1.25
N THR A 3 27.26 11.38 -1.82
CA THR A 3 26.36 11.86 -2.86
C THR A 3 25.19 12.59 -2.20
N SER A 4 25.27 13.92 -2.20
CA SER A 4 24.19 14.82 -1.84
C SER A 4 23.01 14.63 -2.79
N THR A 5 21.89 14.11 -2.30
CA THR A 5 20.62 14.15 -3.03
C THR A 5 20.09 15.57 -3.00
N SER A 6 20.08 16.24 -4.16
CA SER A 6 19.42 17.52 -4.33
C SER A 6 17.92 17.37 -4.09
N SER A 7 17.43 17.96 -3.01
CA SER A 7 16.00 18.13 -2.72
C SER A 7 15.36 18.94 -3.85
N GLY A 8 14.76 18.28 -4.84
CA GLY A 8 13.88 18.92 -5.81
C GLY A 8 12.69 19.55 -5.09
N ALA A 9 12.51 20.86 -5.28
CA ALA A 9 11.41 21.62 -4.67
C ALA A 9 10.05 21.02 -5.10
N ARG A 10 9.16 20.79 -4.13
CA ARG A 10 7.78 20.35 -4.40
C ARG A 10 6.98 21.48 -5.06
N PRO A 11 6.13 21.19 -6.06
CA PRO A 11 5.21 22.20 -6.60
C PRO A 11 4.21 22.63 -5.51
N SER A 12 4.02 23.94 -5.35
CA SER A 12 3.00 24.53 -4.47
C SER A 12 1.67 24.66 -5.22
N THR A 13 0.57 24.40 -4.52
CA THR A 13 -0.79 24.45 -5.11
C THR A 13 -1.34 25.88 -5.17
N GLY A 14 -1.59 26.37 -6.39
CA GLY A 14 -2.79 27.13 -6.77
C GLY A 14 -2.64 28.65 -6.95
N SER A 15 -2.18 29.09 -8.13
CA SER A 15 -2.58 30.39 -8.72
C SER A 15 -2.95 30.19 -10.21
N PRO A 16 -3.87 31.00 -10.78
CA PRO A 16 -4.26 30.85 -12.18
C PRO A 16 -3.03 31.09 -13.08
N GLY A 17 -2.59 30.05 -13.79
CA GLY A 17 -1.35 30.06 -14.60
C GLY A 17 -0.30 29.03 -14.19
N GLN A 18 -0.52 28.22 -13.15
CA GLN A 18 0.36 27.12 -12.79
C GLN A 18 0.07 25.85 -13.62
N GLU A 19 1.15 25.20 -14.07
CA GLU A 19 1.17 23.87 -14.66
C GLU A 19 0.42 22.87 -13.77
N SER A 20 -0.34 21.95 -14.37
CA SER A 20 -1.10 20.96 -13.61
C SER A 20 -0.17 19.99 -12.87
N VAL A 21 -0.63 19.48 -11.72
CA VAL A 21 0.14 18.47 -10.96
C VAL A 21 0.48 17.26 -11.83
N ILE A 22 -0.43 16.86 -12.72
CA ILE A 22 -0.22 15.73 -13.64
C ILE A 22 0.90 16.04 -14.64
N GLU A 23 0.93 17.23 -15.23
CA GLU A 23 2.01 17.63 -16.14
C GLU A 23 3.36 17.62 -15.45
N SER A 24 3.45 18.15 -14.22
CA SER A 24 4.69 18.11 -13.44
C SER A 24 5.14 16.67 -13.14
N LEU A 25 4.22 15.73 -12.88
CA LEU A 25 4.55 14.30 -12.70
C LEU A 25 5.06 13.66 -14.00
N VAL A 26 4.42 13.94 -15.13
CA VAL A 26 4.87 13.47 -16.45
C VAL A 26 6.25 14.03 -16.79
N GLN A 27 6.51 15.29 -16.44
CA GLN A 27 7.81 15.91 -16.62
C GLN A 27 8.88 15.28 -15.71
N ALA A 28 8.57 15.03 -14.44
CA ALA A 28 9.47 14.33 -13.52
C ALA A 28 9.84 12.92 -14.03
N ASN A 29 8.90 12.22 -14.66
CA ASN A 29 9.16 10.92 -15.27
C ASN A 29 10.20 10.99 -16.41
N ARG A 30 10.31 12.11 -17.15
CA ARG A 30 11.35 12.25 -18.18
C ARG A 30 12.75 12.20 -17.57
N ALA A 31 12.95 12.90 -16.45
CA ALA A 31 14.21 12.86 -15.72
C ALA A 31 14.51 11.45 -15.14
N TYR A 32 13.47 10.75 -14.66
CA TYR A 32 13.61 9.34 -14.25
C TYR A 32 14.05 8.44 -15.42
N ALA A 33 13.45 8.61 -16.60
CA ALA A 33 13.73 7.79 -17.78
C ALA A 33 15.18 7.91 -18.28
N ASP A 34 15.82 9.07 -18.10
CA ASP A 34 17.23 9.29 -18.50
C ASP A 34 18.21 8.41 -17.71
N VAL A 35 17.89 8.12 -16.44
CA VAL A 35 18.70 7.30 -15.54
C VAL A 35 18.20 5.87 -15.43
N PHE A 36 16.95 5.60 -15.79
CA PHE A 36 16.37 4.26 -15.76
C PHE A 36 17.15 3.30 -16.67
N ARG A 37 17.44 2.11 -16.15
CA ARG A 37 18.03 1.01 -16.90
C ARG A 37 17.13 -0.19 -16.72
N ASP A 38 16.67 -0.75 -17.84
CA ASP A 38 15.91 -2.00 -17.81
C ASP A 38 16.80 -3.10 -17.21
N PRO A 39 16.43 -3.65 -16.04
CA PRO A 39 17.21 -4.69 -15.39
C PRO A 39 17.01 -6.07 -16.08
N GLY A 40 16.14 -6.17 -17.10
CA GLY A 40 15.87 -7.42 -17.81
C GLY A 40 15.09 -8.43 -16.97
N MET A 41 14.35 -7.97 -15.97
CA MET A 41 13.58 -8.83 -15.07
C MET A 41 12.25 -9.25 -15.71
N ASP A 42 11.78 -10.45 -15.34
CA ASP A 42 10.39 -10.84 -15.64
C ASP A 42 9.42 -10.15 -14.65
N ALA A 43 8.12 -10.40 -14.81
CA ALA A 43 7.11 -9.82 -13.93
C ALA A 43 7.07 -10.46 -12.53
N ARG A 44 7.90 -11.46 -12.24
CA ARG A 44 7.89 -12.17 -10.95
C ARG A 44 8.81 -11.44 -9.98
N PRO A 45 8.37 -11.21 -8.73
CA PRO A 45 9.21 -10.55 -7.75
C PRO A 45 10.40 -11.40 -7.33
N VAL A 46 11.59 -10.80 -7.28
CA VAL A 46 12.86 -11.49 -6.98
C VAL A 46 12.83 -12.14 -5.58
N LEU A 47 12.24 -11.46 -4.59
CA LEU A 47 12.17 -11.96 -3.22
C LEU A 47 10.96 -12.89 -3.01
N GLY A 48 10.12 -13.11 -4.02
CA GLY A 48 8.92 -13.95 -3.89
C GLY A 48 7.94 -13.46 -2.83
N VAL A 49 7.84 -12.14 -2.61
CA VAL A 49 6.99 -11.53 -1.57
C VAL A 49 5.98 -10.55 -2.16
N ALA A 50 4.78 -10.53 -1.57
CA ALA A 50 3.78 -9.49 -1.80
C ALA A 50 3.58 -8.67 -0.52
N VAL A 51 3.62 -7.34 -0.66
CA VAL A 51 3.39 -6.38 0.42
C VAL A 51 2.05 -5.69 0.20
N VAL A 52 1.14 -5.83 1.17
CA VAL A 52 -0.12 -5.09 1.22
C VAL A 52 0.03 -3.94 2.22
N ALA A 53 -0.18 -2.71 1.76
CA ALA A 53 0.00 -1.53 2.61
C ALA A 53 -1.05 -0.45 2.35
N CYS A 54 -1.23 0.47 3.30
CA CYS A 54 -2.08 1.63 3.11
C CYS A 54 -1.56 2.54 1.98
N MET A 55 -2.43 3.22 1.25
CA MET A 55 -2.12 4.25 0.24
C MET A 55 -1.61 5.58 0.83
N ASP A 56 -1.36 5.65 2.14
CA ASP A 56 -0.94 6.87 2.82
C ASP A 56 0.34 7.47 2.21
N ALA A 57 0.29 8.77 1.91
CA ALA A 57 1.37 9.51 1.26
C ALA A 57 2.63 9.70 2.13
N ARG A 58 2.55 9.40 3.44
CA ARG A 58 3.69 9.46 4.37
C ARG A 58 4.48 8.15 4.40
N LEU A 59 3.96 7.08 3.79
CA LEU A 59 4.63 5.78 3.73
C LEU A 59 5.37 5.63 2.39
N ASP A 60 6.66 5.96 2.41
CA ASP A 60 7.61 5.58 1.36
C ASP A 60 8.02 4.11 1.56
N LEU A 61 7.17 3.21 1.07
CA LEU A 61 7.23 1.78 1.35
C LEU A 61 8.55 1.13 0.92
N HIS A 62 9.05 1.48 -0.27
CA HIS A 62 10.27 0.86 -0.80
C HIS A 62 11.48 1.28 0.04
N ALA A 63 11.60 2.59 0.35
CA ALA A 63 12.68 3.07 1.20
C ALA A 63 12.60 2.51 2.63
N ALA A 64 11.40 2.44 3.22
CA ALA A 64 11.20 1.94 4.58
C ALA A 64 11.58 0.45 4.73
N LEU A 65 11.46 -0.34 3.67
CA LEU A 65 11.79 -1.77 3.65
C LEU A 65 13.16 -2.09 3.03
N GLY A 66 13.85 -1.09 2.48
CA GLY A 66 15.10 -1.30 1.74
C GLY A 66 14.91 -2.10 0.45
N LEU A 67 13.77 -1.96 -0.22
CA LEU A 67 13.42 -2.68 -1.44
C LEU A 67 13.98 -1.97 -2.68
N GLU A 68 14.52 -2.77 -3.59
CA GLU A 68 14.91 -2.37 -4.93
C GLU A 68 13.78 -2.62 -5.95
N LEU A 69 13.97 -2.10 -7.16
CA LEU A 69 13.05 -2.36 -8.27
C LEU A 69 12.97 -3.88 -8.53
N GLY A 70 11.76 -4.43 -8.52
CA GLY A 70 11.48 -5.85 -8.79
C GLY A 70 11.48 -6.77 -7.58
N ASP A 71 11.83 -6.29 -6.38
CA ASP A 71 11.92 -7.15 -5.20
C ASP A 71 10.58 -7.75 -4.76
N CYS A 72 9.50 -6.97 -4.82
CA CYS A 72 8.19 -7.36 -4.33
C CYS A 72 7.04 -6.92 -5.24
N HIS A 73 5.89 -7.59 -5.10
CA HIS A 73 4.63 -6.95 -5.49
C HIS A 73 4.16 -6.00 -4.41
N THR A 74 3.77 -4.79 -4.80
CA THR A 74 3.17 -3.79 -3.90
C THR A 74 1.68 -3.65 -4.20
N ILE A 75 0.82 -3.96 -3.23
CA ILE A 75 -0.64 -3.81 -3.30
C ILE A 75 -1.01 -2.71 -2.30
N ARG A 76 -1.66 -1.63 -2.76
CA ARG A 76 -2.04 -0.51 -1.89
C ARG A 76 -3.48 -0.08 -2.09
N ASN A 77 -4.19 0.15 -0.99
CA ASN A 77 -5.54 0.72 -0.95
C ASN A 77 -5.73 1.58 0.31
N ALA A 78 -6.92 2.16 0.49
CA ALA A 78 -7.24 2.87 1.73
C ALA A 78 -7.13 1.92 2.93
N GLY A 79 -6.25 2.24 3.89
CA GLY A 79 -6.05 1.47 5.12
C GLY A 79 -5.18 0.22 4.99
N GLY A 80 -4.82 -0.24 3.79
CA GLY A 80 -4.10 -1.51 3.61
C GLY A 80 -5.00 -2.72 3.87
N VAL A 81 -6.31 -2.55 3.68
CA VAL A 81 -7.34 -3.52 4.03
C VAL A 81 -7.27 -4.74 3.10
N VAL A 82 -7.46 -5.93 3.68
CA VAL A 82 -7.63 -7.18 2.92
C VAL A 82 -9.07 -7.29 2.44
N THR A 83 -9.35 -6.68 1.29
CA THR A 83 -10.60 -6.76 0.53
C THR A 83 -10.57 -7.93 -0.46
N ASP A 84 -11.69 -8.18 -1.16
CA ASP A 84 -11.74 -9.14 -2.26
C ASP A 84 -10.74 -8.81 -3.38
N ASP A 85 -10.48 -7.53 -3.64
CA ASP A 85 -9.48 -7.12 -4.63
C ASP A 85 -8.05 -7.38 -4.15
N THR A 86 -7.78 -7.21 -2.86
CA THR A 86 -6.51 -7.61 -2.25
C THR A 86 -6.32 -9.12 -2.36
N ILE A 87 -7.34 -9.93 -2.03
CA ILE A 87 -7.29 -11.39 -2.15
C ILE A 87 -7.11 -11.83 -3.61
N ARG A 88 -7.83 -11.20 -4.56
CA ARG A 88 -7.65 -11.43 -6.00
C ARG A 88 -6.21 -11.16 -6.44
N SER A 89 -5.65 -10.03 -6.01
CA SER A 89 -4.28 -9.62 -6.33
C SER A 89 -3.24 -10.57 -5.73
N LEU A 90 -3.39 -10.95 -4.46
CA LEU A 90 -2.54 -11.95 -3.81
C LEU A 90 -2.65 -13.32 -4.50
N THR A 91 -3.83 -13.73 -4.94
CA THR A 91 -4.05 -14.99 -5.65
C THR A 91 -3.26 -15.03 -6.96
N ILE A 92 -3.30 -13.95 -7.74
CA ILE A 92 -2.50 -13.82 -8.96
C ILE A 92 -1.00 -13.82 -8.62
N SER A 93 -0.61 -13.03 -7.62
CA SER A 93 0.78 -12.93 -7.15
C SER A 93 1.37 -14.30 -6.81
N GLN A 94 0.64 -15.12 -6.04
CA GLN A 94 1.13 -16.45 -5.66
C GLN A 94 1.06 -17.45 -6.81
N ARG A 95 -0.09 -17.55 -7.49
CA ARG A 95 -0.35 -18.64 -8.44
C ARG A 95 0.25 -18.44 -9.82
N ALA A 96 0.31 -17.19 -10.30
CA ALA A 96 0.84 -16.87 -11.62
C ALA A 96 2.28 -16.34 -11.57
N LEU A 97 2.65 -15.71 -10.45
CA LEU A 97 3.92 -14.98 -10.32
C LEU A 97 4.80 -15.48 -9.15
N ASN A 98 4.45 -16.62 -8.56
CA ASN A 98 5.27 -17.42 -7.64
C ASN A 98 5.67 -16.75 -6.33
N THR A 99 4.96 -15.74 -5.85
CA THR A 99 5.19 -15.25 -4.48
C THR A 99 4.74 -16.27 -3.45
N ARG A 100 5.45 -16.37 -2.32
CA ARG A 100 5.13 -17.28 -1.21
C ARG A 100 4.86 -16.56 0.10
N SER A 101 5.47 -15.39 0.29
CA SER A 101 5.35 -14.61 1.52
C SER A 101 4.39 -13.43 1.34
N VAL A 102 3.65 -13.10 2.40
CA VAL A 102 2.76 -11.94 2.45
C VAL A 102 3.08 -11.08 3.66
N VAL A 103 3.35 -9.80 3.41
CA VAL A 103 3.57 -8.79 4.46
C VAL A 103 2.39 -7.83 4.46
N LEU A 104 1.75 -7.65 5.61
CA LEU A 104 0.64 -6.70 5.80
C LEU A 104 1.14 -5.52 6.63
N ILE A 105 0.98 -4.29 6.13
CA ILE A 105 1.47 -3.08 6.79
C ILE A 105 0.36 -2.04 6.92
N HIS A 106 -0.14 -1.91 8.15
CA HIS A 106 -0.94 -0.75 8.57
C HIS A 106 -0.02 0.33 9.09
N HIS A 107 -0.57 1.47 9.51
CA HIS A 107 0.24 2.54 10.11
C HIS A 107 -0.51 3.33 11.17
N THR A 108 0.23 4.04 12.01
CA THR A 108 -0.34 4.94 13.02
C THR A 108 -0.97 6.17 12.38
N GLY A 109 -2.05 6.68 12.98
CA GLY A 109 -2.76 7.87 12.50
C GLY A 109 -3.36 7.68 11.11
N CYS A 110 -3.93 6.51 10.82
CA CYS A 110 -4.57 6.20 9.56
C CYS A 110 -5.93 6.92 9.43
N GLY A 111 -6.23 7.45 8.23
CA GLY A 111 -7.50 8.11 7.96
C GLY A 111 -8.72 7.20 8.16
N LEU A 112 -8.56 5.88 7.98
CA LEU A 112 -9.64 4.92 8.25
C LEU A 112 -9.97 4.76 9.74
N GLN A 113 -9.15 5.29 10.66
CA GLN A 113 -9.46 5.30 12.10
C GLN A 113 -10.51 6.31 12.51
N THR A 114 -10.66 7.36 11.72
CA THR A 114 -11.61 8.45 11.97
C THR A 114 -12.87 8.32 11.14
N LEU A 115 -12.79 7.68 9.97
CA LEU A 115 -13.95 7.37 9.14
C LEU A 115 -14.87 6.34 9.80
N THR A 116 -16.14 6.38 9.41
CA THR A 116 -17.17 5.45 9.86
C THR A 116 -18.08 5.10 8.68
N GLU A 117 -18.95 4.11 8.85
CA GLU A 117 -19.95 3.78 7.84
C GLU A 117 -20.95 4.93 7.56
N GLU A 118 -21.01 5.96 8.42
CA GLU A 118 -21.78 7.19 8.15
C GLU A 118 -21.39 7.86 6.83
N PHE A 119 -20.14 7.69 6.40
CA PHE A 119 -19.66 8.18 5.11
C PHE A 119 -20.53 7.70 3.94
N ARG A 120 -21.04 6.47 3.97
CA ARG A 120 -21.89 5.94 2.89
C ARG A 120 -23.27 6.58 2.88
N TYR A 121 -23.79 6.96 4.05
CA TYR A 121 -25.07 7.66 4.17
C TYR A 121 -24.94 9.11 3.71
N ASP A 122 -23.83 9.78 4.02
CA ASP A 122 -23.56 11.13 3.51
C ASP A 122 -23.46 11.14 1.98
N LEU A 123 -22.78 10.15 1.39
CA LEU A 123 -22.73 9.99 -0.07
C LEU A 123 -24.12 9.75 -0.66
N GLU A 124 -24.93 8.88 -0.06
CA GLU A 124 -26.31 8.66 -0.53
C GLU A 124 -27.14 9.95 -0.50
N ARG A 125 -26.99 10.77 0.54
CA ARG A 125 -27.68 12.06 0.65
C ARG A 125 -27.20 13.07 -0.41
N GLU A 126 -25.92 13.05 -0.75
CA GLU A 126 -25.33 13.95 -1.75
C GLU A 126 -25.68 13.54 -3.18
N VAL A 127 -25.48 12.26 -3.53
CA VAL A 127 -25.56 11.77 -4.93
C VAL A 127 -26.84 10.99 -5.24
N GLY A 128 -27.66 10.70 -4.24
CA GLY A 128 -28.91 9.94 -4.38
C GLY A 128 -28.73 8.42 -4.47
N GLN A 129 -27.52 7.90 -4.31
CA GLN A 129 -27.22 6.47 -4.36
C GLN A 129 -26.20 6.08 -3.29
N ARG A 130 -26.53 5.06 -2.48
CA ARG A 130 -25.60 4.49 -1.50
C ARG A 130 -24.57 3.59 -2.19
N PRO A 131 -23.27 3.75 -1.89
CA PRO A 131 -22.26 2.82 -2.38
C PRO A 131 -22.48 1.39 -1.84
N ALA A 132 -22.27 0.39 -2.69
CA ALA A 132 -22.41 -1.02 -2.33
C ALA A 132 -21.22 -1.55 -1.52
N TRP A 133 -20.02 -0.97 -1.72
CA TRP A 133 -18.81 -1.31 -0.99
C TRP A 133 -18.84 -0.77 0.44
N ALA A 134 -18.24 -1.51 1.38
CA ALA A 134 -18.01 -1.06 2.75
C ALA A 134 -16.86 -0.07 2.82
N VAL A 135 -16.86 0.83 3.82
CA VAL A 135 -15.74 1.76 4.05
C VAL A 135 -14.52 1.01 4.57
N GLU A 136 -14.73 -0.15 5.21
CA GLU A 136 -13.70 -0.97 5.87
C GLU A 136 -12.90 -0.15 6.90
N SER A 137 -13.58 0.77 7.60
CA SER A 137 -12.99 1.55 8.68
C SER A 137 -12.68 0.66 9.90
N PHE A 138 -11.61 0.98 10.63
CA PHE A 138 -11.18 0.25 11.82
C PHE A 138 -10.75 1.21 12.92
N ARG A 139 -11.00 0.93 14.20
CA ARG A 139 -10.58 1.82 15.31
C ARG A 139 -9.14 1.56 15.76
N ASP A 140 -8.76 0.29 15.83
CA ASP A 140 -7.47 -0.18 16.33
C ASP A 140 -6.70 -0.84 15.18
N ALA A 141 -5.56 -0.25 14.81
CA ALA A 141 -4.72 -0.76 13.73
C ALA A 141 -4.13 -2.15 14.05
N ASP A 142 -3.76 -2.42 15.30
CA ASP A 142 -3.20 -3.71 15.71
C ASP A 142 -4.27 -4.80 15.63
N GLN A 143 -5.51 -4.49 16.03
CA GLN A 143 -6.63 -5.42 15.89
C GLN A 143 -6.92 -5.72 14.42
N ASP A 144 -6.93 -4.68 13.57
CA ASP A 144 -7.22 -4.83 12.15
C ASP A 144 -6.11 -5.57 11.40
N VAL A 145 -4.83 -5.36 11.76
CA VAL A 145 -3.71 -6.17 11.25
C VAL A 145 -3.93 -7.65 11.57
N ARG A 146 -4.33 -8.01 12.79
CA ARG A 146 -4.63 -9.41 13.14
C ARG A 146 -5.81 -9.95 12.33
N GLN A 147 -6.86 -9.16 12.13
CA GLN A 147 -7.99 -9.56 11.29
C GLN A 147 -7.55 -9.78 9.84
N SER A 148 -6.74 -8.87 9.30
CA SER A 148 -6.21 -8.93 7.94
C SER A 148 -5.33 -10.17 7.75
N MET A 149 -4.44 -10.49 8.70
CA MET A 149 -3.66 -11.73 8.68
C MET A 149 -4.57 -12.96 8.66
N ARG A 150 -5.61 -13.00 9.51
CA ARG A 150 -6.59 -14.11 9.49
C ARG A 150 -7.29 -14.23 8.14
N ARG A 151 -7.78 -13.13 7.55
CA ARG A 151 -8.44 -13.13 6.22
C ARG A 151 -7.54 -13.75 5.15
N VAL A 152 -6.26 -13.39 5.13
CA VAL A 152 -5.27 -13.98 4.20
C VAL A 152 -5.09 -15.47 4.49
N ARG A 153 -4.82 -15.87 5.74
CA ARG A 153 -4.54 -17.27 6.10
C ARG A 153 -5.72 -18.21 5.88
N THR A 154 -6.95 -17.73 6.02
CA THR A 154 -8.15 -18.55 5.83
C THR A 154 -8.68 -18.56 4.40
N SER A 155 -8.07 -17.79 3.49
CA SER A 155 -8.53 -17.72 2.10
C SER A 155 -8.19 -19.02 1.36
N PRO A 156 -9.18 -19.77 0.83
CA PRO A 156 -8.92 -21.02 0.10
C PRO A 156 -8.25 -20.78 -1.26
N PHE A 157 -8.18 -19.53 -1.70
CA PHE A 157 -7.57 -19.16 -2.99
C PHE A 157 -6.06 -19.01 -2.90
N LEU A 158 -5.50 -18.80 -1.70
CA LEU A 158 -4.07 -18.59 -1.48
C LEU A 158 -3.39 -19.93 -1.11
N PRO A 159 -2.51 -20.48 -1.96
CA PRO A 159 -1.83 -21.74 -1.68
C PRO A 159 -0.70 -21.63 -0.63
N HIS A 160 -0.17 -20.44 -0.39
CA HIS A 160 0.93 -20.20 0.55
C HIS A 160 0.48 -19.22 1.64
N THR A 161 0.23 -19.75 2.83
CA THR A 161 -0.25 -18.99 4.00
C THR A 161 0.61 -19.23 5.24
N ASP A 162 1.72 -19.96 5.08
CA ASP A 162 2.69 -20.30 6.12
C ASP A 162 3.56 -19.11 6.54
N ASP A 163 3.82 -18.18 5.60
CA ASP A 163 4.58 -16.96 5.87
C ASP A 163 3.73 -15.71 5.60
N VAL A 164 2.80 -15.45 6.53
CA VAL A 164 1.99 -14.23 6.57
C VAL A 164 2.32 -13.48 7.85
N ARG A 165 2.84 -12.26 7.74
CA ARG A 165 3.24 -11.42 8.88
C ARG A 165 2.64 -10.02 8.78
N GLY A 166 2.27 -9.46 9.93
CA GLY A 166 1.56 -8.19 10.04
C GLY A 166 2.32 -7.17 10.88
N PHE A 167 2.33 -5.92 10.44
CA PHE A 167 3.07 -4.83 11.06
C PHE A 167 2.24 -3.56 11.12
N VAL A 168 2.57 -2.71 12.09
CA VAL A 168 2.15 -1.31 12.13
C VAL A 168 3.39 -0.43 11.96
N PHE A 169 3.40 0.33 10.88
CA PHE A 169 4.38 1.39 10.62
C PHE A 169 4.06 2.63 11.44
N ASP A 170 5.02 3.10 12.22
CA ASP A 170 4.89 4.35 12.96
C ASP A 170 5.29 5.52 12.06
N VAL A 171 4.32 6.37 11.68
CA VAL A 171 4.54 7.48 10.73
C VAL A 171 5.44 8.60 11.28
N ALA A 172 5.68 8.64 12.60
CA ALA A 172 6.52 9.65 13.22
C ALA A 172 8.00 9.23 13.31
N SER A 173 8.26 7.94 13.55
CA SER A 173 9.60 7.39 13.71
C SER A 173 10.12 6.62 12.49
N GLY A 174 9.24 6.16 11.60
CA GLY A 174 9.59 5.32 10.46
C GLY A 174 9.81 3.84 10.79
N LEU A 175 9.55 3.41 12.03
CA LEU A 175 9.78 2.03 12.48
C LEU A 175 8.58 1.12 12.18
N LEU A 176 8.86 -0.14 11.84
CA LEU A 176 7.87 -1.21 11.81
C LEU A 176 7.81 -1.92 13.16
N ARG A 177 6.60 -2.03 13.71
CA ARG A 177 6.31 -2.86 14.87
C ARG A 177 5.49 -4.07 14.43
N GLU A 178 6.04 -5.25 14.66
CA GLU A 178 5.34 -6.49 14.37
C GLU A 178 4.15 -6.71 15.31
N ILE A 179 3.05 -7.18 14.76
CA ILE A 179 1.85 -7.56 15.49
C ILE A 179 1.83 -9.09 15.59
N PRO A 180 2.00 -9.66 16.79
CA PRO A 180 2.01 -11.11 16.94
C PRO A 180 0.64 -11.69 16.61
N ASP A 181 0.68 -12.86 16.00
CA ASP A 181 -0.50 -13.69 15.78
C ASP A 181 -0.96 -14.25 17.12
N LEU A 182 -2.17 -13.90 17.54
CA LEU A 182 -2.85 -14.57 18.64
C LEU A 182 -3.65 -15.67 17.96
N GLY A 183 -3.04 -16.86 17.88
CA GLY A 183 -3.49 -18.00 17.05
C GLY A 183 -4.96 -18.33 17.08
#